data_AF-A0A0C2C779-F1
#
_entry.id   AF-A0A0C2C779-F1
#
_cell.length_a   1.000
_cell.length_b   1.000
_cell.length_c   1.000
_cell.angle_alpha   90.00
_cell.angle_beta   90.00
_cell.angle_gamma   90.00
#
_symmetry.space_group_name_H-M   'P 1'
#
loop_
_entity.id
_entity.type
_entity.pdbx_description
1 polymer ?
#
loop_
_entity_poly.entity_id
_entity_poly.type
_entity_poly.pdbx_seq_one_letter_code
_entity_poly.pdbx_strand_id
1 'polypeptide(L)'
;MDGRIFKPGQGNNSYIFPGVALAAILFKAKHIPDKAFLLAARIGNYLYKHNLATLHPEPEDKEMFIRQQIYSVEYDELINKTYDWPSKDMKHGFPVPVMERTSMDDE
;
A
#
# COMPACT_ATOMS: atom_id res chain seq x y z
N MET A 1 -12.93 -21.56 23.18
CA MET A 1 -12.36 -20.24 22.83
C MET A 1 -11.77 -19.66 24.10
N ASP A 2 -10.45 -19.79 24.27
CA ASP A 2 -9.75 -19.76 25.57
C ASP A 2 -9.49 -18.36 26.16
N GLY A 3 -10.47 -17.46 26.25
CA GLY A 3 -10.43 -16.28 27.15
C GLY A 3 -9.19 -15.35 27.14
N ARG A 4 -8.27 -15.48 26.18
CA ARG A 4 -7.00 -14.75 26.15
C ARG A 4 -7.20 -13.37 25.57
N ILE A 5 -6.79 -12.34 26.31
CA ILE A 5 -6.79 -10.96 25.86
C ILE A 5 -5.58 -10.75 24.95
N PHE A 6 -5.80 -10.64 23.65
CA PHE A 6 -4.79 -10.24 22.69
C PHE A 6 -4.83 -8.71 22.51
N LYS A 7 -3.70 -8.05 22.77
CA LYS A 7 -3.50 -6.63 22.43
C LYS A 7 -2.66 -6.56 21.16
N PRO A 8 -3.28 -6.44 19.97
CA PRO A 8 -2.51 -6.29 18.74
C PRO A 8 -1.70 -4.99 18.80
N GLY A 9 -0.39 -5.08 18.62
CA GLY A 9 0.48 -3.91 18.48
C GLY A 9 0.11 -3.15 17.21
N GLN A 10 0.01 -1.82 17.29
CA GLN A 10 -0.20 -0.95 16.14
C GLN A 10 1.15 -0.69 15.48
N GLY A 11 1.40 -1.29 14.32
CA GLY A 11 2.59 -1.05 13.50
C GLY A 11 2.52 0.31 12.79
N ASN A 12 2.56 1.40 13.57
CA ASN A 12 2.51 2.77 13.04
C ASN A 12 3.92 3.24 12.64
N ASN A 13 4.07 3.76 11.42
CA ASN A 13 5.34 4.33 10.94
C ASN A 13 5.90 5.44 11.85
N SER A 14 5.04 6.04 12.70
CA SER A 14 5.42 6.99 13.76
C SER A 14 6.47 6.45 14.76
N TYR A 15 6.72 5.13 14.82
CA TYR A 15 7.82 4.58 15.65
C TYR A 15 9.17 4.55 14.94
N ILE A 16 9.20 4.61 13.60
CA ILE A 16 10.43 4.56 12.79
C ILE A 16 10.86 5.98 12.39
N PHE A 17 9.89 6.81 11.98
CA PHE A 17 10.15 8.17 11.50
C PHE A 17 10.93 9.05 12.47
N PRO A 18 10.69 9.04 13.80
CA PRO A 18 11.46 9.88 14.73
C PRO A 18 12.94 9.49 14.79
N GLY A 19 13.25 8.19 14.79
CA GLY A 19 14.63 7.69 14.88
C GLY A 19 15.42 7.98 13.60
N VAL A 20 14.81 7.73 12.44
CA VAL A 20 15.44 8.00 11.14
C VAL A 20 15.56 9.50 10.89
N ALA A 21 14.53 10.29 11.23
CA ALA A 21 14.55 11.74 11.09
C ALA A 21 15.58 12.40 12.02
N LEU A 22 15.66 11.95 13.28
CA LEU A 22 16.67 12.46 14.22
C LEU A 22 18.09 12.18 13.73
N ALA A 23 18.37 10.97 13.23
CA ALA A 23 19.66 10.64 12.64
C ALA A 23 19.97 11.53 11.41
N ALA A 24 19.00 11.73 10.53
CA ALA A 24 19.17 12.61 9.37
C ALA A 24 19.46 14.06 9.75
N ILE A 25 18.74 14.60 10.76
CA ILE A 25 18.88 15.98 11.24
C ILE A 25 20.23 16.18 11.96
N LEU A 26 20.59 15.28 12.89
CA LEU A 26 21.82 15.38 13.68
C LEU A 26 23.08 15.35 12.81
N PHE A 27 23.10 14.45 11.82
CA PHE A 27 24.25 14.29 10.93
C PHE A 27 24.16 15.14 9.65
N LYS A 28 23.15 16.03 9.54
CA LYS A 28 22.91 16.90 8.37
C LYS A 28 22.98 16.12 7.05
N ALA A 29 22.36 14.95 7.02
CA ALA A 29 22.35 14.10 5.84
C ALA A 29 21.59 14.81 4.71
N LYS A 30 22.31 15.21 3.65
CA LYS A 30 21.71 15.85 2.46
C LYS A 30 20.98 14.85 1.57
N HIS A 31 21.49 13.63 1.48
CA HIS A 31 20.93 12.54 0.69
C HIS A 31 21.11 11.23 1.43
N ILE A 32 20.09 10.35 1.37
CA ILE A 32 20.20 8.98 1.88
C ILE A 32 20.88 8.14 0.78
N PRO A 33 22.05 7.53 1.04
CA PRO A 33 22.75 6.73 0.04
C PRO A 33 22.10 5.36 -0.15
N ASP A 34 22.24 4.77 -1.34
CA ASP A 34 21.71 3.43 -1.64
C ASP A 34 22.19 2.34 -0.67
N LYS A 35 23.39 2.51 -0.10
CA LYS A 35 23.94 1.61 0.91
C LYS A 35 23.06 1.49 2.16
N ALA A 36 22.28 2.51 2.50
CA ALA A 36 21.34 2.46 3.62
C ALA A 36 20.20 1.46 3.35
N PHE A 37 19.69 1.40 2.11
CA PHE A 37 18.66 0.45 1.71
C PHE A 37 19.19 -0.98 1.72
N LEU A 38 20.41 -1.20 1.23
CA LEU A 38 21.09 -2.49 1.32
C LEU A 38 21.28 -2.96 2.77
N LEU A 39 21.62 -2.04 3.68
CA LEU A 39 21.75 -2.36 5.10
C LEU A 39 20.40 -2.73 5.72
N ALA A 40 19.35 -1.98 5.40
CA ALA A 40 17.99 -2.27 5.86
C ALA A 40 17.50 -3.64 5.35
N ALA A 41 17.79 -3.99 4.08
CA ALA A 41 17.47 -5.30 3.52
C ALA A 41 18.23 -6.44 4.24
N ARG A 42 19.50 -6.22 4.63
CA ARG A 42 20.26 -7.18 5.44
C ARG A 42 19.65 -7.38 6.83
N ILE A 43 19.20 -6.31 7.47
CA ILE A 43 18.51 -6.39 8.76
C ILE A 43 17.19 -7.15 8.60
N GLY A 44 16.41 -6.87 7.54
CA GLY A 44 15.21 -7.63 7.21
C GLY A 44 15.47 -9.13 7.10
N ASN A 45 16.50 -9.52 6.33
CA ASN A 45 16.93 -10.93 6.24
C ASN A 45 17.29 -11.54 7.60
N TYR A 46 17.96 -10.78 8.46
CA TYR A 46 18.29 -11.25 9.81
C TYR A 46 17.03 -11.51 10.65
N LEU A 47 16.05 -10.60 10.60
CA LEU A 47 14.80 -10.72 11.35
C LEU A 47 13.98 -11.92 10.91
N TYR A 48 13.86 -12.16 9.60
CA TYR A 48 13.16 -13.35 9.08
C TYR A 48 13.86 -14.64 9.48
N LYS A 49 15.20 -14.70 9.38
CA LYS A 49 15.98 -15.89 9.79
C LYS A 49 15.82 -16.25 11.27
N HIS A 50 15.61 -15.28 12.14
CA HIS A 50 15.49 -15.49 13.59
C HIS A 50 14.03 -15.53 14.06
N ASN A 51 13.05 -15.58 13.15
CA ASN A 51 11.62 -15.54 13.45
C ASN A 51 11.22 -14.33 14.32
N LEU A 52 11.91 -13.19 14.13
CA LEU A 52 11.61 -11.92 14.80
C LEU A 52 10.74 -11.00 13.95
N ALA A 53 10.63 -11.28 12.65
CA ALA A 53 9.77 -10.52 11.73
C ALA A 53 8.30 -10.90 11.93
N THR A 54 7.42 -9.89 11.93
CA THR A 54 5.97 -10.06 12.05
C THR A 54 5.22 -9.89 10.73
N LEU A 55 5.87 -9.32 9.72
CA LEU A 55 5.30 -9.13 8.38
C LEU A 55 5.31 -10.46 7.61
N HIS A 56 4.16 -10.88 7.09
CA HIS A 56 4.02 -12.09 6.28
C HIS A 56 3.04 -11.87 5.11
N PRO A 57 3.28 -12.47 3.92
CA PRO A 57 4.41 -13.32 3.56
C PRO A 57 5.74 -12.56 3.48
N GLU A 58 6.87 -13.29 3.54
CA GLU A 58 8.19 -12.70 3.37
C GLU A 58 8.34 -12.16 1.92
N PRO A 59 8.72 -10.89 1.72
CA PRO A 59 8.91 -10.34 0.40
C PRO A 59 10.12 -10.97 -0.30
N GLU A 60 9.95 -11.32 -1.58
CA GLU A 60 11.00 -11.90 -2.42
C GLU A 60 12.20 -10.94 -2.54
N ASP A 61 11.94 -9.70 -2.93
CA ASP A 61 12.93 -8.62 -2.98
C ASP A 61 12.72 -7.62 -1.84
N LYS A 62 13.52 -7.76 -0.79
CA LYS A 62 13.49 -6.89 0.39
C LYS A 62 13.97 -5.48 0.09
N GLU A 63 14.91 -5.29 -0.83
CA GLU A 63 15.38 -3.95 -1.17
C GLU A 63 14.27 -3.19 -1.90
N MET A 64 13.66 -3.81 -2.91
CA MET A 64 12.55 -3.20 -3.65
C MET A 64 11.38 -2.89 -2.74
N PHE A 65 11.05 -3.81 -1.82
CA PHE A 65 10.00 -3.59 -0.81
C PHE A 65 10.30 -2.37 0.07
N ILE A 66 11.53 -2.23 0.55
CA ILE A 66 11.94 -1.07 1.35
C ILE A 66 11.87 0.21 0.53
N ARG A 67 12.26 0.20 -0.75
CA ARG A 67 12.18 1.36 -1.64
C ARG A 67 10.75 1.81 -1.89
N GLN A 68 9.81 0.89 -2.05
CA GLN A 68 8.39 1.20 -2.23
C GLN A 68 7.73 1.80 -0.98
N GLN A 69 8.25 1.50 0.21
CA GLN A 69 7.72 2.01 1.48
C GLN A 69 8.23 3.43 1.81
N ILE A 70 9.23 3.93 1.09
CA ILE A 70 9.80 5.26 1.33
C ILE A 70 8.90 6.32 0.71
N TYR A 71 8.74 7.42 1.45
CA TYR A 71 7.97 8.57 0.99
C TYR A 71 8.60 9.20 -0.26
N SER A 72 7.80 9.36 -1.32
CA SER A 72 8.17 10.20 -2.46
C SER A 72 7.88 11.66 -2.14
N VAL A 73 8.82 12.55 -2.47
CA VAL A 73 8.61 14.00 -2.36
C VAL A 73 7.87 14.58 -3.56
N GLU A 74 7.66 13.78 -4.60
CA GLU A 74 6.93 14.18 -5.79
C GLU A 74 5.43 14.26 -5.48
N TYR A 75 4.74 15.20 -6.12
CA TYR A 75 3.29 15.29 -5.97
C TYR A 75 2.62 14.08 -6.63
N ASP A 76 1.76 13.41 -5.87
CA ASP A 76 0.90 12.37 -6.41
C ASP A 76 -0.17 12.97 -7.34
N GLU A 77 -0.55 12.21 -8.37
CA GLU A 77 -1.70 12.57 -9.21
C GLU A 77 -2.98 12.51 -8.38
N LEU A 78 -3.56 13.67 -8.10
CA LEU A 78 -4.79 13.79 -7.31
C LEU A 78 -6.07 13.47 -8.11
N ILE A 79 -5.94 13.35 -9.44
CA ILE A 79 -7.07 13.06 -10.34
C ILE A 79 -7.16 11.55 -10.53
N ASN A 80 -8.37 11.00 -10.39
CA ASN A 80 -8.63 9.58 -10.61
C ASN A 80 -8.25 9.17 -12.04
N LYS A 81 -7.49 8.08 -12.16
CA LYS A 81 -7.18 7.47 -13.46
C LYS A 81 -8.43 6.78 -14.01
N THR A 82 -8.89 7.20 -15.18
CA THR A 82 -9.93 6.49 -15.91
C THR A 82 -9.32 5.30 -16.65
N TYR A 83 -10.01 4.17 -16.64
CA TYR A 83 -9.63 2.99 -17.42
C TYR A 83 -10.87 2.48 -18.15
N ASP A 84 -10.70 2.05 -19.40
CA ASP A 84 -11.79 1.56 -20.22
C ASP A 84 -12.11 0.11 -19.87
N TRP A 85 -13.39 -0.19 -19.70
CA TRP A 85 -13.87 -1.58 -19.64
C TRP A 85 -13.98 -2.16 -21.05
N PRO A 86 -14.05 -3.50 -21.22
CA PRO A 86 -14.37 -4.10 -22.51
C PRO A 86 -15.65 -3.47 -23.11
N SER A 87 -15.64 -3.12 -24.40
CA SER A 87 -16.70 -2.30 -25.02
C SER A 87 -18.12 -2.90 -24.91
N LYS A 88 -18.23 -4.22 -24.74
CA LYS A 88 -19.51 -4.91 -24.52
C LYS A 88 -20.12 -4.55 -23.16
N ASP A 89 -19.28 -4.33 -22.17
CA ASP A 89 -19.65 -4.13 -20.77
C ASP A 89 -19.71 -2.64 -20.39
N MET A 90 -19.31 -1.75 -21.30
CA MET A 90 -19.52 -0.29 -21.20
C MET A 90 -20.91 0.16 -21.67
N LYS A 91 -21.70 -0.75 -22.26
CA LYS A 91 -23.02 -0.45 -22.81
C LYS A 91 -24.01 -0.19 -21.68
N HIS A 92 -24.64 0.98 -21.73
CA HIS A 92 -25.72 1.32 -20.82
C HIS A 92 -27.03 0.66 -21.27
N GLY A 93 -27.91 0.40 -20.30
CA GLY A 93 -29.20 -0.23 -20.55
C GLY A 93 -29.22 -1.71 -20.20
N PHE A 94 -30.38 -2.32 -20.40
CA PHE A 94 -30.56 -3.73 -20.06
C PHE A 94 -29.86 -4.61 -21.10
N PRO A 95 -29.12 -5.67 -20.66
CA PRO A 95 -28.51 -6.63 -21.59
C PRO A 95 -29.55 -7.52 -22.29
N VAL A 96 -30.81 -7.42 -21.86
CA VAL A 96 -31.95 -8.17 -22.36
C VAL A 96 -33.02 -7.20 -22.89
N PRO A 97 -33.82 -7.61 -23.89
CA PRO A 97 -34.92 -6.80 -24.39
C PRO A 97 -35.89 -6.43 -23.28
N VAL A 98 -36.25 -5.14 -23.20
CA VAL A 98 -37.22 -4.63 -22.22
C VAL A 98 -38.59 -4.55 -22.89
N MET A 99 -39.62 -5.06 -22.22
CA MET A 99 -41.01 -4.81 -22.62
C MET A 99 -41.37 -3.37 -22.20
N GLU A 100 -41.75 -2.53 -23.15
CA GLU A 100 -42.13 -1.15 -22.86
C GLU A 100 -43.33 -1.11 -21.92
N ARG A 101 -43.24 -0.28 -20.88
CA ARG A 101 -44.37 0.01 -19.99
C ARG A 101 -45.07 1.23 -20.55
N THR A 102 -46.31 1.06 -20.99
CA THR A 102 -47.18 2.19 -21.36
C THR A 102 -47.65 2.90 -20.09
N SER A 103 -47.70 4.23 -20.14
CA SER A 103 -48.23 5.04 -19.04
C SER A 103 -49.75 5.14 -19.16
N MET A 104 -50.42 5.38 -18.04
CA MET A 104 -51.89 5.47 -18.00
C MET A 104 -52.45 6.68 -18.79
N ASP A 105 -51.57 7.61 -19.18
CA ASP A 105 -51.90 8.84 -19.90
C ASP A 105 -51.80 8.67 -21.44
N ASP A 106 -51.43 7.48 -21.92
CA ASP A 106 -51.28 7.15 -23.36
C ASP A 106 -52.54 6.49 -23.97
N GLU A 107 -53.66 6.42 -23.24
CA GLU A 107 -55.00 5.93 -23.70
C GLU A 107 -55.99 7.05 -24.05
#